data_AF-A0AB39MNZ6-F1
#
_entry.id   AF-A0AB39MNZ6-F1
#
_cell.length_a   1.000
_cell.length_b   1.000
_cell.length_c   1.000
_cell.angle_alpha   90.00
_cell.angle_beta   90.00
_cell.angle_gamma   90.00
#
_symmetry.space_group_name_H-M   'P 1'
#
loop_
_entity.id
_entity.type
_entity.pdbx_description
1 polymer ?
#
loop_
_entity_poly.entity_id
_entity_poly.type
_entity_poly.pdbx_seq_one_letter_code
_entity_poly.pdbx_strand_id
1 'polypeptide(L)'
;MRTVVGAIPREVKDGFRYDEVPWQRFRHFYGPGEEIPGLLATLVSGDAEAADRALQQLWTNLHHQGGTIAVGALAVPFLLRIAAAGRPELRAQTLRLIAEIGRCQHMGDGSREGMLQVAEEPLMIEGSTMCPVDWTIQAARQAVTDDLHLLLPLLSDPEPEVRPVTAYVLAAATGELSHASSALQSRLAKEDDAVVRVSLILAIAQLAREHQDGHAPKWAQDLWSDPGRPPEVRIGAGLARLCLATDPAPDELRALLTDPGTRQYDDLLQPVPWLTWVVDHHGSGLRSCIDEMLTANIPEPVLDDPWGGELSS
;
A
#
# COMPACT_ATOMS: atom_id res chain seq x y z
N MET A 1 19.95 -0.21 7.84
CA MET A 1 19.39 0.23 6.54
C MET A 1 19.11 1.73 6.48
N ARG A 2 18.25 2.26 7.37
CA ARG A 2 17.86 3.69 7.43
C ARG A 2 19.00 4.70 7.25
N THR A 3 20.09 4.55 8.00
CA THR A 3 21.27 5.43 7.88
C THR A 3 21.90 5.42 6.50
N VAL A 4 21.95 4.26 5.84
CA VAL A 4 22.59 4.13 4.52
C VAL A 4 21.70 4.76 3.44
N VAL A 5 20.38 4.49 3.44
CA VAL A 5 19.45 5.12 2.49
C VAL A 5 19.42 6.65 2.67
N GLY A 6 19.32 7.11 3.92
CA GLY A 6 19.29 8.55 4.23
C GLY A 6 20.60 9.27 3.96
N ALA A 7 21.74 8.55 3.91
CA ALA A 7 23.05 9.12 3.61
C ALA A 7 23.37 9.19 2.11
N ILE A 8 22.55 8.61 1.22
CA ILE A 8 22.79 8.70 -0.22
C ILE A 8 22.61 10.17 -0.64
N PRO A 9 23.65 10.84 -1.17
CA PRO A 9 23.54 12.24 -1.57
C PRO A 9 22.52 12.44 -2.68
N ARG A 10 21.87 13.61 -2.72
CA ARG A 10 20.87 13.92 -3.75
C ARG A 10 21.46 13.83 -5.15
N GLU A 11 22.66 14.34 -5.34
CA GLU A 11 23.40 14.28 -6.60
C GLU A 11 23.76 12.85 -7.03
N VAL A 12 23.82 11.88 -6.11
CA VAL A 12 24.02 10.46 -6.45
C VAL A 12 22.72 9.87 -6.97
N LYS A 13 21.61 10.16 -6.29
CA LYS A 13 20.26 9.73 -6.69
C LYS A 13 19.87 10.33 -8.05
N ASP A 14 19.97 11.66 -8.17
CA ASP A 14 19.56 12.43 -9.36
C ASP A 14 20.43 12.08 -10.58
N GLY A 15 21.71 11.75 -10.37
CA GLY A 15 22.64 11.37 -11.42
C GLY A 15 22.68 9.87 -11.74
N PHE A 16 21.85 9.04 -11.08
CA PHE A 16 21.87 7.58 -11.22
C PHE A 16 23.28 6.96 -11.03
N ARG A 17 24.07 7.50 -10.08
CA ARG A 17 25.44 7.05 -9.79
C ARG A 17 25.43 5.80 -8.92
N TYR A 18 25.00 4.69 -9.51
CA TYR A 18 24.77 3.43 -8.78
C TYR A 18 26.06 2.87 -8.14
N ASP A 19 27.22 3.15 -8.71
CA ASP A 19 28.54 2.70 -8.23
C ASP A 19 28.94 3.33 -6.89
N GLU A 20 28.33 4.46 -6.50
CA GLU A 20 28.54 5.11 -5.20
C GLU A 20 27.69 4.51 -4.07
N VAL A 21 26.80 3.55 -4.40
CA VAL A 21 25.94 2.87 -3.43
C VAL A 21 26.50 1.46 -3.15
N PRO A 22 26.64 1.05 -1.88
CA PRO A 22 27.28 -0.22 -1.53
C PRO A 22 26.35 -1.44 -1.68
N TRP A 23 25.82 -1.69 -2.88
CA TRP A 23 24.85 -2.76 -3.16
C TRP A 23 25.30 -4.14 -2.66
N GLN A 24 26.57 -4.49 -2.88
CA GLN A 24 27.20 -5.75 -2.46
C GLN A 24 27.11 -6.04 -0.96
N ARG A 25 26.96 -5.01 -0.13
CA ARG A 25 26.84 -5.17 1.33
C ARG A 25 25.45 -5.64 1.75
N PHE A 26 24.48 -5.66 0.83
CA PHE A 26 23.09 -6.04 1.06
C PHE A 26 22.68 -7.17 0.12
N ARG A 27 22.23 -8.28 0.70
CA ARG A 27 21.75 -9.45 -0.05
C ARG A 27 20.25 -9.37 -0.27
N HIS A 28 19.77 -9.92 -1.38
CA HIS A 28 18.36 -10.25 -1.60
C HIS A 28 18.12 -11.76 -1.43
N PHE A 29 16.90 -12.22 -1.72
CA PHE A 29 16.47 -13.62 -1.53
C PHE A 29 17.29 -14.66 -2.32
N TYR A 30 17.94 -14.25 -3.40
CA TYR A 30 18.63 -15.17 -4.33
C TYR A 30 20.14 -14.93 -4.45
N GLY A 31 20.70 -13.92 -3.78
CA GLY A 31 22.10 -13.55 -4.00
C GLY A 31 22.53 -12.21 -3.41
N PRO A 32 23.79 -11.80 -3.68
CA PRO A 32 24.24 -10.43 -3.45
C PRO A 32 23.52 -9.47 -4.41
N GLY A 33 23.16 -8.26 -3.99
CA GLY A 33 22.43 -7.29 -4.83
C GLY A 33 23.24 -6.62 -5.94
N GLU A 34 24.25 -7.30 -6.49
CA GLU A 34 25.19 -6.78 -7.50
C GLU A 34 24.56 -6.50 -8.85
N GLU A 35 23.48 -7.21 -9.18
CA GLU A 35 22.74 -7.09 -10.43
C GLU A 35 21.72 -5.95 -10.42
N ILE A 36 21.31 -5.48 -9.23
CA ILE A 36 20.28 -4.45 -9.07
C ILE A 36 20.61 -3.15 -9.83
N PRO A 37 21.85 -2.61 -9.78
CA PRO A 37 22.24 -1.47 -10.61
C PRO A 37 22.00 -1.65 -12.11
N GLY A 38 22.32 -2.84 -12.65
CA GLY A 38 22.13 -3.14 -14.06
C GLY A 38 20.66 -3.18 -14.45
N LEU A 39 19.80 -3.71 -13.58
CA LEU A 39 18.36 -3.73 -13.77
C LEU A 39 17.77 -2.30 -13.72
N LEU A 40 18.17 -1.48 -12.74
CA LEU A 40 17.74 -0.08 -12.65
C LEU A 40 18.19 0.75 -13.86
N ALA A 41 19.42 0.54 -14.34
CA ALA A 41 19.91 1.18 -15.57
C ALA A 41 19.09 0.75 -16.80
N THR A 42 18.67 -0.52 -16.87
CA THR A 42 17.86 -1.05 -17.98
C THR A 42 16.47 -0.42 -18.00
N LEU A 43 15.85 -0.12 -16.85
CA LEU A 43 14.57 0.60 -16.80
C LEU A 43 14.63 2.00 -17.44
N VAL A 44 15.78 2.66 -17.33
CA VAL A 44 16.02 3.99 -17.92
C VAL A 44 16.37 3.89 -19.41
N SER A 45 16.75 2.71 -19.89
CA SER A 45 17.11 2.49 -21.28
C SER A 45 15.89 2.59 -22.22
N GLY A 46 16.15 2.89 -23.50
CA GLY A 46 15.10 3.03 -24.51
C GLY A 46 14.45 1.71 -24.98
N ASP A 47 14.91 0.54 -24.50
CA ASP A 47 14.38 -0.77 -24.92
C ASP A 47 13.18 -1.17 -24.05
N ALA A 48 11.99 -1.25 -24.66
CA ALA A 48 10.72 -1.58 -24.00
C ALA A 48 10.70 -2.95 -23.35
N GLU A 49 11.10 -3.95 -24.11
CA GLU A 49 11.01 -5.32 -23.64
C GLU A 49 12.09 -5.61 -22.60
N ALA A 50 13.28 -5.02 -22.76
CA ALA A 50 14.31 -5.14 -21.76
C ALA A 50 13.91 -4.45 -20.44
N ALA A 51 13.28 -3.27 -20.51
CA ALA A 51 12.80 -2.56 -19.33
C ALA A 51 11.68 -3.32 -18.61
N ASP A 52 10.71 -3.89 -19.34
CA ASP A 52 9.67 -4.73 -18.74
C ASP A 52 10.26 -5.97 -18.05
N ARG A 53 11.15 -6.70 -18.74
CA ARG A 53 11.86 -7.84 -18.14
C ARG A 53 12.68 -7.45 -16.92
N ALA A 54 13.34 -6.30 -16.94
CA ALA A 54 14.11 -5.79 -15.80
C ALA A 54 13.20 -5.46 -14.61
N LEU A 55 12.02 -4.88 -14.87
CA LEU A 55 11.04 -4.60 -13.81
C LEU A 55 10.51 -5.88 -13.16
N GLN A 56 10.20 -6.91 -13.96
CA GLN A 56 9.77 -8.22 -13.44
C GLN A 56 10.86 -8.89 -12.59
N GLN A 57 12.13 -8.76 -12.98
CA GLN A 57 13.25 -9.24 -12.16
C GLN A 57 13.41 -8.44 -10.87
N LEU A 58 13.23 -7.11 -10.91
CA LEU A 58 13.25 -6.27 -9.71
C LEU A 58 12.12 -6.62 -8.76
N TRP A 59 10.91 -6.92 -9.27
CA TRP A 59 9.83 -7.45 -8.45
C TRP A 59 10.27 -8.71 -7.71
N THR A 60 10.74 -9.73 -8.44
CA THR A 60 11.22 -10.98 -7.86
C THR A 60 12.36 -10.78 -6.85
N ASN A 61 13.29 -9.88 -7.13
CA ASN A 61 14.49 -9.69 -6.32
C ASN A 61 14.24 -8.81 -5.08
N LEU A 62 13.43 -7.77 -5.19
CA LEU A 62 13.24 -6.77 -4.14
C LEU A 62 12.01 -7.05 -3.26
N HIS A 63 11.03 -7.79 -3.80
CA HIS A 63 9.77 -8.11 -3.13
C HIS A 63 9.30 -9.54 -3.47
N HIS A 64 9.46 -10.48 -2.54
CA HIS A 64 9.06 -11.88 -2.76
C HIS A 64 8.01 -12.33 -1.74
N GLN A 65 6.85 -12.80 -2.22
CA GLN A 65 5.75 -13.34 -1.39
C GLN A 65 5.36 -12.42 -0.22
N GLY A 66 5.26 -11.11 -0.47
CA GLY A 66 4.96 -10.09 0.54
C GLY A 66 6.18 -9.62 1.33
N GLY A 67 7.34 -10.27 1.23
CA GLY A 67 8.57 -9.89 1.94
C GLY A 67 9.38 -8.82 1.20
N THR A 68 9.67 -7.71 1.88
CA THR A 68 10.68 -6.74 1.44
C THR A 68 12.03 -7.03 2.09
N ILE A 69 13.12 -6.61 1.44
CA ILE A 69 14.49 -6.85 1.91
C ILE A 69 15.34 -5.58 1.79
N ALA A 70 16.45 -5.53 2.53
CA ALA A 70 17.30 -4.36 2.66
C ALA A 70 17.67 -3.68 1.31
N VAL A 71 17.94 -4.47 0.27
CA VAL A 71 18.27 -3.93 -1.06
C VAL A 71 17.08 -3.23 -1.75
N GLY A 72 15.84 -3.60 -1.42
CA GLY A 72 14.63 -2.93 -1.88
C GLY A 72 14.61 -1.46 -1.45
N ALA A 73 14.87 -1.19 -0.16
CA ALA A 73 14.91 0.17 0.35
C ALA A 73 16.03 1.03 -0.27
N LEU A 74 17.15 0.43 -0.69
CA LEU A 74 18.20 1.14 -1.43
C LEU A 74 17.79 1.54 -2.84
N ALA A 75 16.93 0.75 -3.48
CA ALA A 75 16.45 1.01 -4.83
C ALA A 75 15.39 2.12 -4.88
N VAL A 76 14.61 2.32 -3.81
CA VAL A 76 13.48 3.28 -3.77
C VAL A 76 13.83 4.69 -4.27
N PRO A 77 14.91 5.35 -3.82
CA PRO A 77 15.25 6.69 -4.32
C PRO A 77 15.46 6.75 -5.84
N PHE A 78 16.00 5.70 -6.44
CA PHE A 78 16.20 5.62 -7.89
C PHE A 78 14.91 5.26 -8.61
N LEU A 79 14.12 4.33 -8.08
CA LEU A 79 12.80 3.97 -8.61
C LEU A 79 11.84 5.17 -8.62
N LEU A 80 11.87 6.04 -7.60
CA LEU A 80 11.09 7.28 -7.57
C LEU A 80 11.44 8.20 -8.74
N ARG A 81 12.74 8.34 -9.06
CA ARG A 81 13.21 9.13 -10.20
C ARG A 81 12.86 8.48 -11.54
N ILE A 82 12.95 7.16 -11.63
CA ILE A 82 12.51 6.38 -12.81
C ILE A 82 11.01 6.55 -13.03
N ALA A 83 10.19 6.49 -11.98
CA ALA A 83 8.75 6.72 -12.10
C ALA A 83 8.44 8.16 -12.54
N ALA A 84 9.14 9.15 -11.99
CA ALA A 84 8.89 10.56 -12.28
C ALA A 84 9.35 11.01 -13.68
N ALA A 85 10.53 10.55 -14.14
CA ALA A 85 11.15 11.02 -15.38
C ALA A 85 11.19 9.97 -16.50
N GLY A 86 10.94 8.71 -16.16
CA GLY A 86 11.01 7.60 -17.09
C GLY A 86 9.72 7.39 -17.87
N ARG A 87 9.59 6.16 -18.34
CA ARG A 87 8.61 5.75 -19.36
C ARG A 87 7.19 5.71 -18.79
N PRO A 88 6.21 6.38 -19.43
CA PRO A 88 4.82 6.36 -18.98
C PRO A 88 4.25 4.95 -18.76
N GLU A 89 4.55 4.02 -19.67
CA GLU A 89 4.04 2.65 -19.66
C GLU A 89 4.53 1.80 -18.48
N LEU A 90 5.66 2.14 -17.87
CA LEU A 90 6.20 1.42 -16.70
C LEU A 90 5.91 2.14 -15.38
N ARG A 91 5.35 3.35 -15.44
CA ARG A 91 5.22 4.22 -14.27
C ARG A 91 4.35 3.62 -13.18
N ALA A 92 3.17 3.13 -13.52
CA ALA A 92 2.25 2.53 -12.56
C ALA A 92 2.88 1.30 -11.88
N GLN A 93 3.51 0.41 -12.64
CA GLN A 93 4.17 -0.79 -12.10
C GLN A 93 5.41 -0.45 -11.25
N THR A 94 6.18 0.57 -11.64
CA THR A 94 7.33 1.05 -10.86
C THR A 94 6.89 1.65 -9.53
N LEU A 95 5.86 2.50 -9.54
CA LEU A 95 5.26 3.06 -8.32
C LEU A 95 4.69 1.95 -7.43
N ARG A 96 4.08 0.92 -8.03
CA ARG A 96 3.53 -0.21 -7.29
C ARG A 96 4.64 -0.94 -6.53
N LEU A 97 5.79 -1.20 -7.18
CA LEU A 97 6.95 -1.81 -6.52
C LEU A 97 7.45 -0.96 -5.34
N ILE A 98 7.54 0.36 -5.53
CA ILE A 98 7.94 1.29 -4.45
C ILE A 98 6.98 1.18 -3.26
N ALA A 99 5.68 1.16 -3.52
CA ALA A 99 4.66 1.05 -2.48
C ALA A 99 4.78 -0.26 -1.71
N GLU A 100 4.91 -1.41 -2.40
CA GLU A 100 5.03 -2.72 -1.74
C GLU A 100 6.32 -2.83 -0.92
N ILE A 101 7.43 -2.22 -1.36
CA ILE A 101 8.68 -2.18 -0.57
C ILE A 101 8.50 -1.37 0.72
N GLY A 102 7.65 -0.34 0.70
CA GLY A 102 7.39 0.58 1.81
C GLY A 102 6.22 0.19 2.71
N ARG A 103 5.63 -0.99 2.55
CA ARG A 103 4.46 -1.44 3.33
C ARG A 103 4.75 -2.71 4.12
N CYS A 104 3.97 -2.90 5.19
CA CYS A 104 3.97 -4.14 5.97
C CYS A 104 3.12 -5.22 5.31
N GLN A 105 3.51 -6.46 5.60
CA GLN A 105 2.73 -7.62 5.20
C GLN A 105 1.38 -7.56 5.90
N HIS A 106 0.30 -7.69 5.14
CA HIS A 106 -1.03 -7.95 5.68
C HIS A 106 -1.61 -9.28 5.18
N MET A 107 -0.77 -10.10 4.51
CA MET A 107 -1.09 -11.39 3.86
C MET A 107 -2.44 -11.47 3.13
N GLY A 108 -2.98 -10.33 2.69
CA GLY A 108 -4.31 -10.29 2.09
C GLY A 108 -5.44 -10.75 3.00
N ASP A 109 -5.31 -10.66 4.33
CA ASP A 109 -6.33 -11.17 5.28
C ASP A 109 -7.69 -10.46 5.16
N GLY A 110 -7.73 -9.27 4.55
CA GLY A 110 -8.94 -8.47 4.37
C GLY A 110 -9.44 -7.83 5.67
N SER A 111 -8.67 -7.91 6.76
CA SER A 111 -9.09 -7.43 8.07
C SER A 111 -9.05 -5.90 8.15
N ARG A 112 -9.83 -5.34 9.10
CA ARG A 112 -9.82 -3.89 9.40
C ARG A 112 -8.41 -3.42 9.77
N GLU A 113 -7.69 -4.25 10.53
CA GLU A 113 -6.35 -3.95 10.98
C GLU A 113 -5.37 -4.00 9.80
N GLY A 114 -5.33 -5.10 9.06
CA GLY A 114 -4.39 -5.37 7.97
C GLY A 114 -4.54 -4.43 6.78
N MET A 115 -5.77 -4.04 6.40
CA MET A 115 -5.99 -3.24 5.19
C MET A 115 -5.21 -1.91 5.20
N LEU A 116 -5.29 -1.14 6.29
CA LEU A 116 -4.55 0.12 6.40
C LEU A 116 -3.21 -0.03 7.15
N GLN A 117 -2.74 -1.25 7.36
CA GLN A 117 -1.50 -1.49 8.08
C GLN A 117 -0.27 -1.13 7.23
N VAL A 118 0.68 -0.49 7.90
CA VAL A 118 1.90 0.08 7.31
C VAL A 118 3.15 -0.16 8.17
N ALA A 119 2.96 -0.71 9.37
CA ALA A 119 3.98 -1.06 10.34
C ALA A 119 3.49 -2.28 11.14
N GLU A 120 4.34 -3.29 11.30
CA GLU A 120 4.21 -4.36 12.29
C GLU A 120 5.11 -4.03 13.48
N GLU A 121 4.79 -4.58 14.66
CA GLU A 121 5.79 -4.62 15.72
C GLU A 121 6.93 -5.56 15.31
N PRO A 122 8.21 -5.21 15.57
CA PRO A 122 9.33 -6.05 15.15
C PRO A 122 9.28 -7.44 15.76
N LEU A 123 8.84 -8.42 14.97
CA LEU A 123 9.13 -9.82 15.24
C LEU A 123 10.61 -10.04 14.93
N MET A 124 11.43 -10.03 16.00
CA MET A 124 12.82 -10.43 15.95
C MET A 124 12.89 -11.94 15.65
N ILE A 125 12.78 -12.33 14.38
CA ILE A 125 13.05 -13.70 13.97
C ILE A 125 14.57 -13.88 13.94
N GLU A 126 15.11 -14.64 14.88
CA GLU A 126 16.52 -15.05 14.87
C GLU A 126 16.82 -15.82 13.57
N GLY A 127 17.66 -15.22 12.70
CA GLY A 127 18.26 -15.92 11.56
C GLY A 127 17.76 -15.55 10.15
N SER A 128 16.73 -14.71 9.99
CA SER A 128 16.28 -14.27 8.66
C SER A 128 16.73 -12.85 8.33
N THR A 129 17.74 -12.73 7.47
CA THR A 129 18.30 -11.49 6.88
C THR A 129 18.93 -10.51 7.90
N MET A 130 20.13 -10.01 7.61
CA MET A 130 20.94 -9.16 8.51
C MET A 130 20.34 -7.76 8.82
N CYS A 131 19.07 -7.50 8.51
CA CYS A 131 18.36 -6.27 8.82
C CYS A 131 16.89 -6.59 9.14
N PRO A 132 16.34 -6.17 10.30
CA PRO A 132 14.91 -6.28 10.57
C PRO A 132 14.08 -5.70 9.41
N VAL A 133 13.03 -6.41 8.99
CA VAL A 133 12.15 -6.03 7.88
C VAL A 133 11.59 -4.62 8.09
N ASP A 134 11.26 -4.24 9.33
CA ASP A 134 10.75 -2.91 9.66
C ASP A 134 11.75 -1.79 9.38
N TRP A 135 13.05 -2.02 9.56
CA TRP A 135 14.06 -1.01 9.25
C TRP A 135 14.22 -0.80 7.74
N THR A 136 13.90 -1.82 6.95
CA THR A 136 13.83 -1.71 5.50
C THR A 136 12.60 -0.91 5.10
N ILE A 137 11.41 -1.28 5.61
CA ILE A 137 10.15 -0.59 5.37
C ILE A 137 10.28 0.88 5.77
N GLN A 138 10.75 1.17 6.98
CA GLN A 138 10.94 2.53 7.47
C GLN A 138 11.95 3.31 6.61
N ALA A 139 13.00 2.68 6.09
CA ALA A 139 13.95 3.35 5.20
C ALA A 139 13.33 3.70 3.84
N ALA A 140 12.53 2.80 3.27
CA ALA A 140 11.79 3.04 2.03
C ALA A 140 10.76 4.17 2.20
N ARG A 141 10.00 4.15 3.30
CA ARG A 141 9.03 5.19 3.65
C ARG A 141 9.67 6.56 3.88
N GLN A 142 10.84 6.59 4.51
CA GLN A 142 11.62 7.82 4.64
C GLN A 142 12.06 8.33 3.26
N ALA A 143 12.53 7.46 2.36
CA ALA A 143 12.89 7.87 1.01
C ALA A 143 11.68 8.42 0.22
N VAL A 144 10.50 7.82 0.36
CA VAL A 144 9.24 8.35 -0.18
C VAL A 144 8.94 9.74 0.37
N THR A 145 9.15 9.94 1.67
CA THR A 145 8.95 11.22 2.36
C THR A 145 9.91 12.29 1.84
N ASP A 146 11.20 11.96 1.72
CA ASP A 146 12.24 12.90 1.29
C ASP A 146 12.03 13.37 -0.16
N ASP A 147 11.45 12.51 -1.00
CA ASP A 147 11.25 12.74 -2.43
C ASP A 147 9.76 12.95 -2.80
N LEU A 148 8.90 13.39 -1.86
CA LEU A 148 7.46 13.65 -2.10
C LEU A 148 7.19 14.55 -3.31
N HIS A 149 8.07 15.54 -3.53
CA HIS A 149 7.97 16.47 -4.65
C HIS A 149 7.98 15.78 -6.04
N LEU A 150 8.51 14.56 -6.14
CA LEU A 150 8.46 13.75 -7.37
C LEU A 150 7.11 13.06 -7.57
N LEU A 151 6.40 12.76 -6.48
CA LEU A 151 5.13 12.02 -6.48
C LEU A 151 3.92 12.95 -6.61
N LEU A 152 3.95 14.14 -6.01
CA LEU A 152 2.81 15.07 -6.01
C LEU A 152 2.30 15.41 -7.43
N PRO A 153 3.15 15.64 -8.45
CA PRO A 153 2.66 15.85 -9.82
C PRO A 153 1.94 14.63 -10.41
N LEU A 154 2.32 13.41 -10.02
CA LEU A 154 1.77 12.16 -10.56
C LEU A 154 0.34 11.87 -10.06
N LEU A 155 -0.13 12.56 -9.02
CA LEU A 155 -1.55 12.55 -8.65
C LEU A 155 -2.46 13.07 -9.77
N SER A 156 -1.90 13.84 -10.70
CA SER A 156 -2.61 14.33 -11.89
C SER A 156 -2.05 13.78 -13.20
N ASP A 157 -1.38 12.62 -13.15
CA ASP A 157 -0.93 11.92 -14.35
C ASP A 157 -2.11 11.64 -15.29
N PRO A 158 -1.96 11.84 -16.62
CA PRO A 158 -3.01 11.55 -17.59
C PRO A 158 -3.46 10.10 -17.56
N GLU A 159 -2.55 9.16 -17.28
CA GLU A 159 -2.87 7.74 -17.23
C GLU A 159 -3.64 7.41 -15.93
N PRO A 160 -4.89 6.91 -16.04
CA PRO A 160 -5.72 6.62 -14.87
C PRO A 160 -5.13 5.55 -13.96
N GLU A 161 -4.30 4.65 -14.48
CA GLU A 161 -3.64 3.60 -13.70
C GLU A 161 -2.50 4.13 -12.81
N VAL A 162 -1.93 5.30 -13.12
CA VAL A 162 -0.82 5.90 -12.35
C VAL A 162 -1.33 6.60 -11.09
N ARG A 163 -2.46 7.30 -11.18
CA ARG A 163 -3.02 8.08 -10.07
C ARG A 163 -3.34 7.28 -8.79
N PRO A 164 -3.98 6.09 -8.84
CA PRO A 164 -4.32 5.33 -7.64
C PRO A 164 -3.08 4.75 -6.98
N VAL A 165 -2.11 4.31 -7.79
CA VAL A 165 -0.83 3.80 -7.28
C VAL A 165 0.03 4.94 -6.71
N THR A 166 -0.04 6.14 -7.28
CA THR A 166 0.60 7.32 -6.68
C THR A 166 0.02 7.62 -5.30
N ALA A 167 -1.32 7.59 -5.16
CA ALA A 167 -1.97 7.74 -3.86
C ALA A 167 -1.53 6.65 -2.87
N TYR A 168 -1.37 5.42 -3.36
CA TYR A 168 -0.87 4.28 -2.57
C TYR A 168 0.56 4.46 -2.07
N VAL A 169 1.47 4.99 -2.90
CA VAL A 169 2.84 5.34 -2.46
C VAL A 169 2.81 6.47 -1.44
N LEU A 170 2.04 7.53 -1.69
CA LEU A 170 1.93 8.68 -0.77
C LEU A 170 1.38 8.28 0.60
N ALA A 171 0.50 7.27 0.65
CA ALA A 171 -0.03 6.75 1.89
C ALA A 171 1.04 6.12 2.81
N ALA A 172 2.24 5.82 2.29
CA ALA A 172 3.37 5.29 3.06
C ALA A 172 4.30 6.39 3.62
N ALA A 173 4.05 7.67 3.31
CA ALA A 173 4.86 8.78 3.82
C ALA A 173 4.82 8.85 5.35
N THR A 174 5.95 9.21 5.98
CA THR A 174 6.10 9.34 7.44
C THR A 174 6.25 10.79 7.90
N GLY A 175 6.28 11.74 6.97
CA GLY A 175 6.47 13.18 7.21
C GLY A 175 5.78 14.03 6.15
N GLU A 176 5.72 15.35 6.38
CA GLU A 176 4.98 16.30 5.52
C GLU A 176 3.51 15.91 5.27
N LEU A 177 2.88 15.31 6.26
CA LEU A 177 1.62 14.59 6.12
C LEU A 177 0.45 15.53 5.81
N SER A 178 0.46 16.73 6.40
CA SER A 178 -0.52 17.77 6.07
C SER A 178 -0.44 18.16 4.58
N HIS A 179 0.76 18.15 4.00
CA HIS A 179 0.98 18.45 2.59
C HIS A 179 0.47 17.28 1.72
N ALA A 180 0.86 16.04 2.04
CA ALA A 180 0.39 14.85 1.33
C ALA A 180 -1.15 14.70 1.40
N SER A 181 -1.74 14.80 2.59
CA SER A 181 -3.19 14.74 2.80
C SER A 181 -3.92 15.86 2.06
N SER A 182 -3.40 17.09 2.07
CA SER A 182 -4.00 18.21 1.34
C SER A 182 -3.98 17.97 -0.18
N ALA A 183 -2.89 17.41 -0.72
CA ALA A 183 -2.79 17.06 -2.13
C ALA A 183 -3.78 15.94 -2.52
N LEU A 184 -3.89 14.89 -1.70
CA LEU A 184 -4.84 13.79 -1.89
C LEU A 184 -6.30 14.28 -1.86
N GLN A 185 -6.67 15.12 -0.89
CA GLN A 185 -8.01 15.72 -0.80
C GLN A 185 -8.30 16.62 -2.00
N SER A 186 -7.32 17.42 -2.42
CA SER A 186 -7.44 18.30 -3.60
C SER A 186 -7.64 17.50 -4.88
N ARG A 187 -6.99 16.32 -5.01
CA ARG A 187 -7.21 15.43 -6.14
C ARG A 187 -8.59 14.75 -6.06
N LEU A 188 -8.99 14.25 -4.89
CA LEU A 188 -10.28 13.58 -4.69
C LEU A 188 -11.46 14.48 -5.08
N ALA A 189 -11.38 15.78 -4.80
CA ALA A 189 -12.43 16.74 -5.14
C ALA A 189 -12.68 16.93 -6.65
N LYS A 190 -11.74 16.51 -7.51
CA LYS A 190 -11.77 16.70 -8.97
C LYS A 190 -11.65 15.39 -9.75
N GLU A 191 -11.56 14.27 -9.05
CA GLU A 191 -11.38 12.97 -9.68
C GLU A 191 -12.72 12.41 -10.12
N ASP A 192 -12.71 11.75 -11.28
CA ASP A 192 -13.90 11.20 -11.93
C ASP A 192 -13.83 9.68 -12.01
N ASP A 193 -12.63 9.11 -11.97
CA ASP A 193 -12.39 7.68 -12.03
C ASP A 193 -12.71 7.00 -10.68
N ALA A 194 -13.49 5.93 -10.75
CA ALA A 194 -13.98 5.20 -9.58
C ALA A 194 -12.85 4.55 -8.76
N VAL A 195 -11.90 3.90 -9.43
CA VAL A 195 -10.74 3.25 -8.79
C VAL A 195 -9.89 4.29 -8.09
N VAL A 196 -9.67 5.44 -8.76
CA VAL A 196 -8.85 6.52 -8.20
C VAL A 196 -9.52 7.18 -7.00
N ARG A 197 -10.84 7.43 -7.05
CA ARG A 197 -11.61 7.95 -5.91
C ARG A 197 -11.47 7.07 -4.67
N VAL A 198 -11.67 5.76 -4.82
CA VAL A 198 -11.54 4.81 -3.70
C VAL A 198 -10.10 4.78 -3.19
N SER A 199 -9.11 4.75 -4.09
CA SER A 199 -7.69 4.74 -3.72
C SER A 199 -7.28 6.00 -2.94
N LEU A 200 -7.78 7.18 -3.34
CA LEU A 200 -7.52 8.44 -2.63
C LEU A 200 -8.16 8.43 -1.23
N ILE A 201 -9.38 7.90 -1.09
CA ILE A 201 -10.06 7.79 0.19
C ILE A 201 -9.28 6.87 1.14
N LEU A 202 -8.84 5.71 0.66
CA LEU A 202 -8.04 4.77 1.46
C LEU A 202 -6.65 5.34 1.80
N ALA A 203 -6.03 6.09 0.89
CA ALA A 203 -4.77 6.79 1.16
C ALA A 203 -4.91 7.81 2.31
N ILE A 204 -5.97 8.64 2.27
CA ILE A 204 -6.26 9.63 3.32
C ILE A 204 -6.55 8.91 4.65
N ALA A 205 -7.35 7.85 4.62
CA ALA A 205 -7.66 7.05 5.81
C ALA A 205 -6.40 6.42 6.42
N GLN A 206 -5.49 5.90 5.59
CA GLN A 206 -4.24 5.33 6.05
C GLN A 206 -3.35 6.36 6.75
N LEU A 207 -3.12 7.53 6.11
CA LEU A 207 -2.37 8.62 6.74
C LEU A 207 -3.01 9.07 8.05
N ALA A 208 -4.34 9.18 8.09
CA ALA A 208 -5.05 9.54 9.31
C ALA A 208 -4.86 8.50 10.43
N ARG A 209 -4.89 7.21 10.11
CA ARG A 209 -4.66 6.13 11.07
C ARG A 209 -3.24 6.18 11.65
N GLU A 210 -2.24 6.36 10.80
CA GLU A 210 -0.84 6.44 11.24
C GLU A 210 -0.57 7.56 12.24
N HIS A 211 -1.29 8.67 12.11
CA HIS A 211 -1.12 9.85 12.97
C HIS A 211 -2.22 10.01 14.00
N GLN A 212 -3.07 8.98 14.15
CA GLN A 212 -4.15 8.96 15.13
C GLN A 212 -5.07 10.19 15.03
N ASP A 213 -5.40 10.62 13.82
CA ASP A 213 -6.31 11.75 13.60
C ASP A 213 -7.74 11.37 13.98
N GLY A 214 -8.18 11.88 15.14
CA GLY A 214 -9.51 11.63 15.68
C GLY A 214 -10.67 12.14 14.83
N HIS A 215 -10.43 13.00 13.83
CA HIS A 215 -11.49 13.51 12.93
C HIS A 215 -11.77 12.56 11.76
N ALA A 216 -10.83 11.67 11.42
CA ALA A 216 -10.93 10.84 10.24
C ALA A 216 -12.10 9.85 10.24
N PRO A 217 -12.48 9.19 11.36
CA PRO A 217 -13.68 8.37 11.40
C PRO A 217 -14.95 9.18 11.06
N LYS A 218 -15.04 10.43 11.52
CA LYS A 218 -16.17 11.31 11.23
C LYS A 218 -16.17 11.78 9.78
N TRP A 219 -15.00 12.10 9.22
CA TRP A 219 -14.86 12.42 7.80
C TRP A 219 -15.31 11.25 6.90
N ALA A 220 -14.85 10.03 7.19
CA ALA A 220 -15.27 8.84 6.46
C ALA A 220 -16.79 8.60 6.61
N GLN A 221 -17.32 8.80 7.83
CA GLN A 221 -18.75 8.73 8.13
C GLN A 221 -19.59 9.67 7.25
N ASP A 222 -19.19 10.94 7.17
CA ASP A 222 -19.91 11.96 6.40
C ASP A 222 -19.86 11.66 4.89
N LEU A 223 -18.78 11.08 4.39
CA LEU A 223 -18.65 10.68 2.98
C LEU A 223 -19.55 9.50 2.60
N TRP A 224 -19.62 8.44 3.41
CA TRP A 224 -20.41 7.26 3.05
C TRP A 224 -21.91 7.46 3.26
N SER A 225 -22.28 8.27 4.26
CA SER A 225 -23.68 8.49 4.63
C SER A 225 -24.43 9.46 3.72
N ASP A 226 -23.72 10.30 2.95
CA ASP A 226 -24.33 11.22 1.97
C ASP A 226 -24.84 10.44 0.74
N PRO A 227 -26.17 10.30 0.56
CA PRO A 227 -26.74 9.56 -0.57
C PRO A 227 -26.54 10.27 -1.91
N GLY A 228 -26.17 11.55 -1.91
CA GLY A 228 -25.85 12.31 -3.12
C GLY A 228 -24.46 12.01 -3.68
N ARG A 229 -23.63 11.25 -2.94
CA ARG A 229 -22.31 10.83 -3.41
C ARG A 229 -22.39 9.64 -4.36
N PRO A 230 -21.46 9.55 -5.33
CA PRO A 230 -21.32 8.37 -6.16
C PRO A 230 -21.17 7.09 -5.32
N PRO A 231 -21.78 5.95 -5.72
CA PRO A 231 -21.76 4.75 -4.90
C PRO A 231 -20.35 4.25 -4.57
N GLU A 232 -19.39 4.36 -5.48
CA GLU A 232 -18.00 3.96 -5.24
C GLU A 232 -17.32 4.80 -4.15
N VAL A 233 -17.64 6.10 -4.07
CA VAL A 233 -17.14 6.98 -2.99
C VAL A 233 -17.70 6.51 -1.66
N ARG A 234 -18.99 6.13 -1.64
CA ARG A 234 -19.64 5.64 -0.43
C ARG A 234 -19.09 4.29 0.02
N ILE A 235 -18.81 3.38 -0.93
CA ILE A 235 -18.17 2.09 -0.66
C ILE A 235 -16.77 2.31 -0.08
N GLY A 236 -15.92 3.09 -0.77
CA GLY A 236 -14.55 3.38 -0.30
C GLY A 236 -14.51 4.07 1.06
N ALA A 237 -15.41 5.02 1.31
CA ALA A 237 -15.55 5.69 2.60
C ALA A 237 -16.10 4.76 3.68
N GLY A 238 -16.96 3.81 3.32
CA GLY A 238 -17.42 2.74 4.20
C GLY A 238 -16.27 1.86 4.68
N LEU A 239 -15.43 1.38 3.75
CA LEU A 239 -14.22 0.62 4.07
C LEU A 239 -13.27 1.43 4.97
N ALA A 240 -13.02 2.69 4.63
CA ALA A 240 -12.21 3.60 5.46
C ALA A 240 -12.79 3.74 6.89
N ARG A 241 -14.12 3.90 7.03
CA ARG A 241 -14.80 4.00 8.34
C ARG A 241 -14.65 2.71 9.16
N LEU A 242 -14.71 1.54 8.52
CA LEU A 242 -14.49 0.26 9.19
C LEU A 242 -13.04 0.11 9.68
N CYS A 243 -12.07 0.57 8.89
CA CYS A 243 -10.64 0.48 9.24
C CYS A 243 -10.18 1.55 10.26
N LEU A 244 -10.87 2.69 10.33
CA LEU A 244 -10.53 3.81 11.20
C LEU A 244 -11.16 3.74 12.59
N ALA A 245 -12.17 2.90 12.79
CA ALA A 245 -12.86 2.80 14.06
C ALA A 245 -13.03 1.34 14.51
N THR A 246 -12.96 1.16 15.83
CA THR A 246 -13.09 -0.14 16.48
C THR A 246 -14.53 -0.49 16.81
N ASP A 247 -15.47 0.46 16.70
CA ASP A 247 -16.88 0.21 16.96
C ASP A 247 -17.51 -0.76 15.92
N PRO A 248 -18.58 -1.47 16.31
CA PRO A 248 -19.39 -2.25 15.37
C PRO A 248 -19.89 -1.39 14.21
N ALA A 249 -19.96 -1.98 13.01
CA ALA A 249 -20.47 -1.27 11.84
C ALA A 249 -21.95 -0.86 12.07
N PRO A 250 -22.32 0.41 11.85
CA PRO A 250 -23.73 0.83 11.87
C PRO A 250 -24.58 0.00 10.92
N ASP A 251 -25.84 -0.23 11.25
CA ASP A 251 -26.75 -1.06 10.45
C ASP A 251 -26.92 -0.53 9.02
N GLU A 252 -26.92 0.80 8.85
CA GLU A 252 -27.01 1.43 7.53
C GLU A 252 -25.73 1.21 6.70
N LEU A 253 -24.56 1.20 7.34
CA LEU A 253 -23.30 0.89 6.67
C LEU A 253 -23.24 -0.58 6.27
N ARG A 254 -23.67 -1.47 7.18
CA ARG A 254 -23.79 -2.91 6.90
C ARG A 254 -24.73 -3.13 5.71
N ALA A 255 -25.91 -2.53 5.73
CA ALA A 255 -26.89 -2.63 4.65
C ALA A 255 -26.31 -2.15 3.31
N LEU A 256 -25.60 -1.03 3.28
CA LEU A 256 -24.93 -0.51 2.08
C LEU A 256 -23.91 -1.50 1.52
N LEU A 257 -23.01 -2.02 2.35
CA LEU A 257 -21.92 -2.91 1.90
C LEU A 257 -22.39 -4.33 1.57
N THR A 258 -23.54 -4.76 2.10
CA THR A 258 -24.16 -6.05 1.78
C THR A 258 -25.23 -5.97 0.70
N ASP A 259 -25.56 -4.76 0.22
CA ASP A 259 -26.56 -4.57 -0.82
C ASP A 259 -26.17 -5.36 -2.09
N PRO A 260 -27.10 -6.12 -2.71
CA PRO A 260 -26.81 -6.85 -3.95
C PRO A 260 -26.31 -5.95 -5.09
N GLY A 261 -26.74 -4.68 -5.12
CA GLY A 261 -26.28 -3.68 -6.08
C GLY A 261 -24.82 -3.26 -5.85
N THR A 262 -24.26 -3.42 -4.66
CA THR A 262 -22.83 -3.18 -4.41
C THR A 262 -21.95 -4.19 -5.16
N ARG A 263 -22.45 -5.40 -5.44
CA ARG A 263 -21.69 -6.44 -6.16
C ARG A 263 -21.28 -6.05 -7.58
N GLN A 264 -21.97 -5.08 -8.21
CA GLN A 264 -21.57 -4.60 -9.53
C GLN A 264 -20.22 -3.84 -9.50
N TYR A 265 -19.75 -3.45 -8.31
CA TYR A 265 -18.48 -2.74 -8.10
C TYR A 265 -17.31 -3.68 -7.80
N ASP A 266 -17.55 -4.97 -7.62
CA ASP A 266 -16.54 -5.97 -7.26
C ASP A 266 -15.40 -6.00 -8.30
N ASP A 267 -15.74 -6.20 -9.58
CA ASP A 267 -14.75 -6.22 -10.66
C ASP A 267 -14.19 -4.84 -10.95
N LEU A 268 -15.03 -3.80 -10.85
CA LEU A 268 -14.64 -2.41 -11.12
C LEU A 268 -13.57 -1.91 -10.14
N LEU A 269 -13.69 -2.28 -8.87
CA LEU A 269 -12.79 -1.80 -7.80
C LEU A 269 -11.63 -2.75 -7.54
N GLN A 270 -11.59 -3.93 -8.18
CA GLN A 270 -10.48 -4.87 -8.06
C GLN A 270 -9.08 -4.25 -8.31
N PRO A 271 -8.91 -3.26 -9.23
CA PRO A 271 -7.62 -2.60 -9.43
C PRO A 271 -7.19 -1.64 -8.30
N VAL A 272 -8.05 -1.38 -7.30
CA VAL A 272 -7.66 -0.57 -6.13
C VAL A 272 -6.49 -1.26 -5.41
N PRO A 273 -5.34 -0.57 -5.18
CA PRO A 273 -4.12 -1.22 -4.71
C PRO A 273 -4.27 -2.01 -3.41
N TRP A 274 -5.08 -1.50 -2.47
CA TRP A 274 -5.38 -2.15 -1.18
C TRP A 274 -6.20 -3.43 -1.29
N LEU A 275 -6.93 -3.63 -2.39
CA LEU A 275 -7.78 -4.82 -2.61
C LEU A 275 -7.05 -5.91 -3.40
N THR A 276 -5.94 -5.58 -4.06
CA THR A 276 -5.27 -6.49 -5.02
C THR A 276 -4.77 -7.78 -4.37
N TRP A 277 -4.35 -7.74 -3.10
CA TRP A 277 -3.77 -8.90 -2.41
C TRP A 277 -4.79 -9.74 -1.64
N VAL A 278 -6.05 -9.29 -1.52
CA VAL A 278 -7.11 -9.93 -0.70
C VAL A 278 -7.88 -11.00 -1.51
N VAL A 279 -7.32 -11.47 -2.62
CA VAL A 279 -7.98 -12.42 -3.50
C VAL A 279 -7.82 -13.83 -2.94
N ASP A 280 -8.89 -14.35 -2.31
CA ASP A 280 -9.04 -15.78 -2.08
C ASP A 280 -9.33 -16.53 -3.40
N HIS A 281 -9.30 -17.86 -3.38
CA HIS A 281 -9.52 -18.67 -4.58
C HIS A 281 -10.98 -18.64 -5.11
N HIS A 282 -11.88 -17.83 -4.53
CA HIS A 282 -13.33 -17.91 -4.75
C HIS A 282 -14.07 -16.56 -4.91
N GLY A 283 -13.42 -15.39 -4.79
CA GLY A 283 -14.12 -14.09 -4.83
C GLY A 283 -13.30 -12.86 -5.25
N SER A 284 -13.99 -11.71 -5.36
CA SER A 284 -13.37 -10.40 -5.57
C SER A 284 -12.73 -9.90 -4.26
N GLY A 285 -11.61 -9.18 -4.32
CA GLY A 285 -10.93 -8.68 -3.13
C GLY A 285 -11.79 -7.70 -2.32
N LEU A 286 -12.68 -6.97 -3.00
CA LEU A 286 -13.68 -6.13 -2.32
C LEU A 286 -14.62 -6.94 -1.44
N ARG A 287 -15.14 -8.07 -1.94
CA ARG A 287 -16.11 -8.87 -1.21
C ARG A 287 -15.48 -9.55 0.00
N SER A 288 -14.30 -10.14 -0.19
CA SER A 288 -13.57 -10.79 0.90
C SER A 288 -13.23 -9.79 2.01
N CYS A 289 -12.80 -8.56 1.69
CA CYS A 289 -12.65 -7.47 2.67
C CYS A 289 -13.95 -7.14 3.40
N ILE A 290 -15.07 -6.95 2.69
CA ILE A 290 -16.35 -6.58 3.31
C ILE A 290 -16.82 -7.67 4.27
N ASP A 291 -16.76 -8.93 3.86
CA ASP A 291 -17.19 -10.05 4.68
C ASP A 291 -16.34 -10.15 5.95
N GLU A 292 -15.01 -10.10 5.82
CA GLU A 292 -14.08 -10.15 6.95
C GLU A 292 -14.28 -8.97 7.93
N MET A 293 -14.38 -7.74 7.42
CA MET A 293 -14.52 -6.56 8.28
C MET A 293 -15.86 -6.47 9.02
N LEU A 294 -16.90 -7.13 8.50
CA LEU A 294 -18.24 -7.13 9.10
C LEU A 294 -18.46 -8.30 10.07
N THR A 295 -17.66 -9.38 9.97
CA THR A 295 -17.67 -10.53 10.88
C THR A 295 -16.74 -10.35 12.08
N ALA A 296 -15.67 -9.55 11.96
CA ALA A 296 -14.66 -9.32 13.01
C ALA A 296 -15.19 -8.79 14.37
N ASN A 297 -16.47 -8.42 14.48
CA ASN A 297 -17.12 -7.96 15.71
C ASN A 297 -18.24 -8.90 16.21
N ILE A 298 -18.38 -10.09 15.63
CA ILE A 298 -19.27 -11.13 16.15
C ILE A 298 -18.41 -11.96 17.12
N PRO A 299 -18.71 -11.99 18.43
CA PRO A 299 -18.05 -12.93 19.33
C PRO A 299 -18.17 -14.32 18.72
N GLU A 300 -17.06 -15.07 18.63
CA GLU A 300 -17.15 -16.48 18.28
C GLU A 300 -18.25 -17.12 19.14
N PRO A 301 -19.22 -17.84 18.54
CA PRO A 301 -20.13 -18.62 19.35
C PRO A 301 -19.25 -19.52 20.21
N VAL A 302 -19.38 -19.39 21.54
CA VAL A 302 -18.74 -20.30 22.48
C VAL A 302 -19.13 -21.69 22.01
N LEU A 303 -18.18 -22.41 21.42
CA LEU A 303 -18.36 -23.81 21.12
C LEU A 303 -18.57 -24.46 22.48
N ASP A 304 -19.80 -24.92 22.74
CA ASP A 304 -20.07 -25.79 23.89
C ASP A 304 -19.01 -26.89 23.86
N ASP A 305 -18.18 -26.93 24.90
CA ASP A 305 -17.14 -27.92 25.05
C ASP A 305 -17.79 -29.31 24.90
N PRO A 306 -17.49 -30.07 23.81
CA PRO A 306 -18.06 -31.40 23.62
C PRO A 306 -17.57 -32.38 24.70
N TRP A 307 -16.62 -31.96 25.52
CA TRP A 307 -15.98 -32.72 26.59
C TRP A 307 -16.22 -32.10 27.97
N GLY A 308 -17.32 -31.37 28.15
CA GLY A 308 -17.84 -30.94 29.45
C GLY A 308 -18.10 -32.13 30.38
N GLY A 309 -17.03 -32.65 30.97
CA GLY A 309 -17.07 -33.69 31.97
C GLY A 309 -17.61 -33.11 33.27
N GLU A 310 -18.82 -33.51 33.63
CA GLU A 310 -19.33 -33.38 34.98
C GLU A 310 -18.37 -34.06 35.96
N LEU A 311 -17.53 -33.26 36.63
CA LEU A 311 -16.92 -33.70 37.89
C LEU A 311 -18.03 -33.67 38.95
N SER A 312 -18.73 -34.80 39.04
CA SER A 312 -19.61 -35.10 40.16
C SER A 312 -18.78 -35.22 41.45
N SER A 313 -19.17 -34.40 42.42
CA SER A 313 -18.86 -34.35 43.86
C SER A 313 -18.25 -35.60 44.51
#